data_AF-A0A6C1E8D3-F1
#
_entry.id   AF-A0A6C1E8D3-F1
#
_cell.length_a   1.000
_cell.length_b   1.000
_cell.length_c   1.000
_cell.angle_alpha   90.00
_cell.angle_beta   90.00
_cell.angle_gamma   90.00
#
_symmetry.space_group_name_H-M   'P 1'
#
loop_
_entity.id
_entity.type
_entity.pdbx_description
1 polymer ?
#
loop_
_entity_poly.entity_id
_entity_poly.type
_entity_poly.pdbx_seq_one_letter_code
_entity_poly.pdbx_strand_id
1 'polypeptide(L)'
;MDFLNDTDLDLALPVTAEISKELFATEIEKYRESQNDGADMAAFDIDKFLVEKNFHYLPLDALIRDLSGLSQKMVQTLLEQITTNYDDYLSFSNTYTDEENKTLLNLERTQSDLQKFMTQLGHLVQEDITNSQEIIKDVLEYLKKLDEIYGSLRNHSHLTAALSLGKKLSKSLHEMCGIEPLEEEICSGLIEQLYSLVTTSRRILHSFVDSNSPYAHHLRNDYQDLLQEFQISLKILTEKCLENPSSCQKLSLTLVSILKIT
;
A
#
# COMPACT_ATOMS: atom_id res chain seq x y z
N MET A 1 88.19 17.11 -80.50
CA MET A 1 89.39 16.51 -81.11
C MET A 1 89.99 15.61 -80.07
N ASP A 2 90.01 14.33 -80.41
CA ASP A 2 90.84 13.23 -79.91
C ASP A 2 90.65 12.73 -78.48
N PHE A 3 90.03 11.55 -78.31
CA PHE A 3 90.61 10.19 -78.40
C PHE A 3 91.53 9.95 -77.19
N LEU A 4 91.21 9.09 -76.21
CA LEU A 4 91.08 7.62 -76.27
C LEU A 4 90.25 7.13 -75.06
N ASN A 5 89.18 6.33 -75.23
CA ASN A 5 89.18 4.85 -75.20
C ASN A 5 89.82 4.23 -73.94
N ASP A 6 88.99 3.89 -72.95
CA ASP A 6 88.56 2.51 -72.75
C ASP A 6 87.28 2.49 -71.89
N THR A 7 86.20 2.11 -72.58
CA THR A 7 84.93 1.62 -72.06
C THR A 7 85.12 0.32 -71.28
N ASP A 8 84.15 0.05 -70.39
CA ASP A 8 83.83 -1.25 -69.77
C ASP A 8 84.47 -1.62 -68.43
N LEU A 9 84.26 -0.81 -67.39
CA LEU A 9 84.05 -1.38 -66.05
C LEU A 9 83.19 -0.48 -65.15
N ASP A 10 81.89 -0.43 -65.43
CA ASP A 10 80.90 0.15 -64.52
C ASP A 10 80.63 -0.86 -63.37
N LEU A 11 81.56 -0.95 -62.42
CA LEU A 11 81.35 -1.66 -61.17
C LEU A 11 80.63 -0.72 -60.19
N ALA A 12 79.34 -0.50 -60.41
CA ALA A 12 78.47 0.08 -59.41
C ALA A 12 78.44 -0.84 -58.18
N LEU A 13 79.16 -0.47 -57.12
CA LEU A 13 79.11 -1.16 -55.83
C LEU A 13 77.66 -1.11 -55.30
N PRO A 14 77.07 -2.23 -54.85
CA PRO A 14 75.73 -2.23 -54.28
C PRO A 14 75.69 -1.34 -53.04
N VAL A 15 74.85 -0.30 -53.06
CA VAL A 15 74.60 0.54 -51.90
C VAL A 15 73.86 -0.30 -50.86
N THR A 16 74.50 -0.59 -49.73
CA THR A 16 73.88 -1.26 -48.58
C THR A 16 72.76 -0.38 -48.02
N ALA A 17 71.52 -0.84 -48.11
CA ALA A 17 70.40 -0.15 -47.46
C ALA A 17 70.47 -0.40 -45.95
N GLU A 18 70.60 0.66 -45.14
CA GLU A 18 70.47 0.55 -43.68
C GLU A 18 69.07 0.05 -43.32
N ILE A 19 68.99 -1.05 -42.56
CA ILE A 19 67.70 -1.60 -42.12
C ILE A 19 67.17 -0.74 -40.97
N SER A 20 66.13 0.03 -41.25
CA SER A 20 65.34 0.72 -40.23
C SER A 20 64.17 -0.15 -39.76
N LYS A 21 63.67 0.11 -38.54
CA LYS A 21 62.43 -0.51 -38.00
C LYS A 21 61.24 -0.34 -38.96
N GLU A 22 61.25 0.74 -39.75
CA GLU A 22 60.23 1.02 -40.78
C GLU A 22 60.30 0.03 -41.94
N LEU A 23 61.49 -0.41 -42.36
CA LEU A 23 61.64 -1.36 -43.46
C LEU A 23 61.07 -2.75 -43.12
N PHE A 24 61.32 -3.20 -41.88
CA PHE A 24 60.70 -4.41 -41.33
C PHE A 24 59.17 -4.27 -41.20
N ALA A 25 58.69 -3.11 -40.74
CA ALA A 25 57.25 -2.85 -40.63
C ALA A 25 56.57 -2.88 -42.02
N THR A 26 57.18 -2.27 -43.04
CA THR A 26 56.63 -2.27 -44.40
C THR A 26 56.58 -3.65 -45.04
N GLU A 27 57.58 -4.49 -44.79
CA GLU A 27 57.58 -5.84 -45.37
C GLU A 27 56.60 -6.76 -44.63
N ILE A 28 56.49 -6.62 -43.31
CA ILE A 28 55.44 -7.32 -42.52
C ILE A 28 54.04 -6.85 -42.92
N GLU A 29 53.86 -5.58 -43.27
CA GLU A 29 52.59 -5.06 -43.84
C GLU A 29 52.29 -5.68 -45.20
N LYS A 30 53.24 -5.75 -46.13
CA LYS A 30 53.05 -6.46 -47.41
C LYS A 30 52.72 -7.94 -47.21
N TYR A 31 53.36 -8.59 -46.24
CA TYR A 31 53.04 -9.97 -45.87
C TYR A 31 51.61 -10.09 -45.31
N ARG A 32 51.16 -9.14 -44.49
CA ARG A 32 49.75 -9.06 -44.01
C ARG A 32 48.75 -8.76 -45.11
N GLU A 33 49.11 -7.93 -46.09
CA GLU A 33 48.27 -7.66 -47.26
C GLU A 33 48.14 -8.91 -48.14
N SER A 34 49.23 -9.69 -48.32
CA SER A 34 49.18 -10.99 -49.01
C SER A 34 48.43 -12.09 -48.24
N GLN A 35 48.28 -11.97 -46.92
CA GLN A 35 47.42 -12.88 -46.13
C GLN A 35 45.93 -12.71 -46.45
N ASN A 36 45.51 -11.55 -46.93
CA ASN A 36 44.11 -11.31 -47.31
C ASN A 36 43.75 -11.88 -48.69
N ASP A 37 44.75 -12.23 -49.52
CA ASP A 37 44.55 -12.69 -50.92
C ASP A 37 44.71 -14.22 -51.10
N GLY A 38 44.52 -14.99 -50.02
CA GLY A 38 44.10 -16.40 -50.09
C GLY A 38 45.07 -17.38 -50.76
N ALA A 39 46.39 -17.16 -50.68
CA ALA A 39 47.39 -18.11 -51.18
C ALA A 39 48.47 -18.42 -50.13
N ASP A 40 48.57 -19.71 -49.80
CA ASP A 40 49.60 -20.46 -49.06
C ASP A 40 50.41 -19.79 -47.94
N MET A 41 50.30 -20.38 -46.74
CA MET A 41 51.06 -20.12 -45.51
C MET A 41 52.57 -20.36 -45.69
N ALA A 42 53.27 -19.44 -46.35
CA ALA A 42 54.73 -19.32 -46.22
C ALA A 42 55.04 -18.38 -45.05
N ALA A 43 55.51 -18.94 -43.94
CA ALA A 43 55.99 -18.17 -42.79
C ALA A 43 57.02 -17.12 -43.25
N PHE A 44 57.01 -15.93 -42.65
CA PHE A 44 57.98 -14.87 -42.92
C PHE A 44 59.40 -15.42 -42.75
N ASP A 45 60.10 -15.60 -43.89
CA ASP A 45 61.43 -16.17 -43.92
C ASP A 45 62.46 -15.03 -43.79
N ILE A 46 62.94 -14.87 -42.56
CA ILE A 46 63.93 -13.87 -42.18
C ILE A 46 65.22 -14.06 -42.99
N ASP A 47 65.59 -15.31 -43.30
CA ASP A 47 66.84 -15.61 -43.98
C ASP A 47 66.78 -15.16 -45.45
N LYS A 48 65.62 -15.35 -46.11
CA LYS A 48 65.39 -14.83 -47.47
C LYS A 48 65.41 -13.30 -47.52
N PHE A 49 64.78 -12.64 -46.54
CA PHE A 49 64.74 -11.18 -46.43
C PHE A 49 66.14 -10.55 -46.21
N LEU A 50 66.96 -11.17 -45.35
CA LEU A 50 68.31 -10.69 -45.06
C LEU A 50 69.28 -10.90 -46.23
N VAL A 51 69.12 -11.97 -47.00
CA VAL A 51 69.90 -12.22 -48.22
C VAL A 51 69.49 -11.26 -49.34
N GLU A 52 68.19 -11.00 -49.52
CA GLU A 52 67.66 -10.11 -50.57
C GLU A 52 68.09 -8.64 -50.40
N LYS A 53 68.35 -8.21 -49.17
CA LYS A 53 68.91 -6.87 -48.87
C LYS A 53 70.43 -6.84 -48.71
N ASN A 54 71.10 -7.89 -49.20
CA ASN A 54 72.54 -7.93 -49.44
C ASN A 54 73.41 -7.67 -48.18
N PHE A 55 73.00 -8.22 -47.03
CA PHE A 55 73.83 -8.23 -45.82
C PHE A 55 75.00 -9.19 -46.00
N HIS A 56 76.11 -8.65 -46.48
CA HIS A 56 77.41 -9.29 -46.30
C HIS A 56 77.80 -9.20 -44.82
N TYR A 57 77.55 -10.29 -44.10
CA TYR A 57 78.18 -10.66 -42.83
C TYR A 57 78.27 -9.56 -41.75
N LEU A 58 77.14 -9.25 -41.10
CA LEU A 58 77.24 -8.96 -39.66
C LEU A 58 77.54 -10.29 -38.95
N PRO A 59 78.48 -10.35 -38.00
CA PRO A 59 78.77 -11.61 -37.31
C PRO A 59 77.51 -12.03 -36.55
N LEU A 60 76.88 -13.12 -37.01
CA LEU A 60 75.68 -13.73 -36.43
C LEU A 60 75.80 -13.91 -34.91
N ASP A 61 77.02 -14.08 -34.40
CA ASP A 61 77.33 -14.20 -32.98
C ASP A 61 76.88 -12.99 -32.15
N ALA A 62 76.94 -11.76 -32.69
CA ALA A 62 76.47 -10.57 -31.97
C ALA A 62 74.94 -10.55 -31.84
N LEU A 63 74.23 -10.91 -32.92
CA LEU A 63 72.77 -10.99 -32.92
C LEU A 63 72.27 -12.15 -32.06
N ILE A 64 72.94 -13.31 -32.12
CA ILE A 64 72.64 -14.47 -31.27
C ILE A 64 72.84 -14.10 -29.80
N ARG A 65 73.90 -13.35 -29.46
CA ARG A 65 74.14 -12.90 -28.09
C ARG A 65 73.07 -11.92 -27.59
N ASP A 66 72.64 -10.99 -28.44
CA ASP A 66 71.63 -10.01 -28.04
C ASP A 66 70.22 -10.63 -27.99
N LEU A 67 69.91 -11.57 -28.89
CA LEU A 67 68.66 -12.33 -28.89
C LEU A 67 68.58 -13.29 -27.69
N SER A 68 69.69 -13.98 -27.36
CA SER A 68 69.74 -14.86 -26.18
C SER A 68 69.68 -14.06 -24.88
N GLY A 69 70.35 -12.90 -24.81
CA GLY A 69 70.25 -11.99 -23.66
C GLY A 69 68.84 -11.42 -23.48
N LEU A 70 68.16 -11.05 -24.57
CA LEU A 70 66.78 -10.57 -24.53
C LEU A 70 65.81 -11.70 -24.16
N SER A 71 65.97 -12.89 -24.74
CA SER A 71 65.16 -14.07 -24.43
C SER A 71 65.28 -14.45 -22.96
N GLN A 72 66.50 -14.47 -22.42
CA GLN A 72 66.73 -14.80 -21.02
C GLN A 72 66.10 -13.75 -20.10
N LYS A 73 66.23 -12.46 -20.44
CA LYS A 73 65.61 -11.37 -19.67
C LYS A 73 64.09 -11.41 -19.75
N MET A 74 63.53 -11.69 -20.93
CA MET A 74 62.08 -11.84 -21.11
C MET A 74 61.54 -13.00 -20.28
N VAL A 75 62.17 -14.18 -20.35
CA VAL A 75 61.76 -15.34 -19.55
C VAL A 75 61.83 -15.03 -18.07
N GLN A 76 62.88 -14.36 -17.61
CA GLN A 76 63.03 -13.99 -16.19
C GLN A 76 61.96 -13.00 -15.73
N THR A 77 61.68 -11.95 -16.51
CA THR A 77 60.63 -10.97 -16.18
C THR A 77 59.23 -11.60 -16.22
N LEU A 78 58.95 -12.49 -17.18
CA LEU A 78 57.68 -13.21 -17.25
C LEU A 78 57.49 -14.15 -16.07
N LEU A 79 58.54 -14.89 -15.69
CA LEU A 79 58.50 -15.77 -14.52
C LEU A 79 58.29 -14.97 -13.25
N GLU A 80 59.00 -13.85 -13.08
CA GLU A 80 58.86 -13.00 -11.90
C GLU A 80 57.45 -12.40 -11.82
N GLN A 81 56.90 -11.92 -12.94
CA GLN A 81 55.56 -11.34 -13.01
C GLN A 81 54.45 -12.39 -12.85
N ILE A 82 54.62 -13.60 -13.39
CA ILE A 82 53.71 -14.72 -13.15
C ILE A 82 53.78 -15.12 -11.68
N THR A 83 54.97 -15.27 -11.11
CA THR A 83 55.12 -15.71 -9.72
C THR A 83 54.51 -14.70 -8.74
N THR A 84 54.67 -13.39 -8.97
CA THR A 84 54.05 -12.36 -8.13
C THR A 84 52.54 -12.30 -8.31
N ASN A 85 52.02 -12.39 -9.54
CA ASN A 85 50.58 -12.24 -9.78
C ASN A 85 49.80 -13.54 -9.55
N TYR A 86 50.48 -14.69 -9.59
CA TYR A 86 49.84 -15.99 -9.40
C TYR A 86 49.41 -16.17 -7.94
N ASP A 87 50.16 -15.65 -6.98
CA ASP A 87 49.81 -15.70 -5.55
C ASP A 87 48.56 -14.84 -5.27
N ASP A 88 48.49 -13.65 -5.86
CA ASP A 88 47.30 -12.79 -5.81
C ASP A 88 46.09 -13.48 -6.47
N TYR A 89 46.28 -14.11 -7.63
CA TYR A 89 45.23 -14.87 -8.31
C TYR A 89 44.76 -16.07 -7.48
N LEU A 90 45.67 -16.78 -6.80
CA LEU A 90 45.34 -17.92 -5.96
C LEU A 90 44.56 -17.48 -4.72
N SER A 91 44.93 -16.35 -4.11
CA SER A 91 44.20 -15.75 -2.98
C SER A 91 42.77 -15.33 -3.38
N PHE A 92 42.63 -14.74 -4.57
CA PHE A 92 41.33 -14.38 -5.12
C PHE A 92 40.49 -15.63 -5.42
N SER A 93 41.07 -16.62 -6.10
CA SER A 93 40.37 -17.87 -6.39
C SER A 93 39.94 -18.56 -5.10
N ASN A 94 40.82 -18.72 -4.12
CA ASN A 94 40.49 -19.38 -2.86
C ASN A 94 39.34 -18.69 -2.12
N THR A 95 39.25 -17.35 -2.17
CA THR A 95 38.15 -16.59 -1.54
C THR A 95 36.76 -16.99 -2.07
N TYR A 96 36.66 -17.47 -3.32
CA TYR A 96 35.40 -17.86 -3.95
C TYR A 96 35.26 -19.36 -4.23
N THR A 97 36.37 -20.12 -4.18
CA THR A 97 36.39 -21.57 -4.45
C THR A 97 36.37 -22.40 -3.16
N ASP A 98 36.61 -21.79 -1.99
CA ASP A 98 36.46 -22.48 -0.72
C ASP A 98 34.98 -22.86 -0.54
N GLU A 99 34.70 -24.16 -0.43
CA GLU A 99 33.34 -24.71 -0.23
C GLU A 99 32.65 -24.12 1.02
N GLU A 100 33.42 -23.46 1.90
CA GLU A 100 32.95 -22.68 3.04
C GLU A 100 32.84 -21.17 2.75
N ASN A 101 32.34 -20.76 1.58
CA ASN A 101 32.00 -19.35 1.37
C ASN A 101 30.79 -19.00 2.26
N LYS A 102 31.08 -18.68 3.52
CA LYS A 102 30.10 -18.34 4.57
C LYS A 102 29.16 -17.24 4.12
N THR A 103 29.59 -16.37 3.21
CA THR A 103 28.74 -15.31 2.65
C THR A 103 27.65 -15.86 1.73
N LEU A 104 27.96 -16.84 0.88
CA LEU A 104 26.98 -17.51 0.02
C LEU A 104 25.98 -18.33 0.85
N LEU A 105 26.46 -19.11 1.82
CA LEU A 105 25.59 -19.87 2.73
C LEU A 105 24.67 -18.96 3.56
N ASN A 106 25.20 -17.84 4.05
CA ASN A 106 24.39 -16.83 4.74
C ASN A 106 23.38 -16.18 3.81
N LEU A 107 23.74 -15.92 2.54
CA LEU A 107 22.84 -15.37 1.53
C LEU A 107 21.68 -16.33 1.25
N GLU A 108 21.96 -17.61 1.03
CA GLU A 108 20.95 -18.65 0.83
C GLU A 108 20.04 -18.81 2.06
N ARG A 109 20.62 -18.74 3.26
CA ARG A 109 19.83 -18.74 4.50
C ARG A 109 18.92 -17.53 4.61
N THR A 110 19.43 -16.33 4.33
CA THR A 110 18.60 -15.12 4.29
C THR A 110 17.53 -15.17 3.20
N GLN A 111 17.81 -15.79 2.06
CA GLN A 111 16.82 -15.99 1.00
C GLN A 111 15.71 -16.94 1.45
N SER A 112 16.05 -18.04 2.12
CA SER A 112 15.08 -18.96 2.71
C SER A 112 14.24 -18.28 3.79
N ASP A 113 14.86 -17.49 4.66
CA ASP A 113 14.17 -16.75 5.72
C ASP A 113 13.26 -15.66 5.14
N LEU A 114 13.67 -14.97 4.07
CA LEU A 114 12.82 -14.02 3.33
C LEU A 114 11.63 -14.72 2.68
N GLN A 115 11.81 -15.91 2.09
CA GLN A 115 10.71 -16.67 1.52
C GLN A 115 9.71 -17.11 2.60
N LYS A 116 10.18 -17.58 3.76
CA LYS A 116 9.32 -17.90 4.91
C LYS A 116 8.61 -16.68 5.44
N PHE A 117 9.28 -15.54 5.50
CA PHE A 117 8.66 -14.29 5.91
C PHE A 117 7.59 -13.83 4.91
N MET A 118 7.84 -13.95 3.61
CA MET A 118 6.84 -13.63 2.59
C MET A 118 5.61 -14.54 2.64
N THR A 119 5.78 -15.83 2.89
CA THR A 119 4.64 -16.74 3.06
C THR A 119 3.87 -16.47 4.35
N GLN A 120 4.57 -16.19 5.46
CA GLN A 120 3.94 -15.76 6.71
C GLN A 120 3.19 -14.43 6.57
N LEU A 121 3.77 -13.46 5.85
CA LEU A 121 3.12 -12.18 5.57
C LEU A 121 1.91 -12.37 4.67
N GLY A 122 1.99 -13.26 3.67
CA GLY A 122 0.86 -13.63 2.82
C GLY A 122 -0.29 -14.24 3.63
N HIS A 123 0.02 -15.18 4.53
CA HIS A 123 -0.97 -15.78 5.43
C HIS A 123 -1.59 -14.75 6.39
N LEU A 124 -0.76 -13.90 7.00
CA LEU A 124 -1.24 -12.85 7.91
C LEU A 124 -2.19 -11.86 7.19
N VAL A 125 -1.82 -11.43 5.98
CA VAL A 125 -2.63 -10.48 5.22
C VAL A 125 -3.90 -11.12 4.68
N GLN A 126 -3.83 -12.37 4.22
CA GLN A 126 -4.95 -12.97 3.50
C GLN A 126 -5.91 -13.74 4.40
N GLU A 127 -5.44 -14.34 5.50
CA GLU A 127 -6.29 -15.10 6.43
C GLU A 127 -6.59 -14.29 7.68
N ASP A 128 -5.57 -13.79 8.40
CA ASP A 128 -5.80 -13.19 9.72
C ASP A 128 -6.46 -11.81 9.63
N ILE A 129 -6.01 -10.95 8.70
CA ILE A 129 -6.60 -9.61 8.52
C ILE A 129 -8.02 -9.71 7.97
N THR A 130 -8.27 -10.59 6.99
CA THR A 130 -9.61 -10.73 6.38
C THR A 130 -10.60 -11.36 7.36
N ASN A 131 -10.20 -12.40 8.08
CA ASN A 131 -11.00 -13.03 9.14
C ASN A 131 -11.26 -12.05 10.28
N SER A 132 -10.25 -11.30 10.73
CA SER A 132 -10.43 -10.26 11.74
C SER A 132 -11.39 -9.16 11.25
N GLN A 133 -11.30 -8.76 9.99
CA GLN A 133 -12.22 -7.79 9.38
C GLN A 133 -13.66 -8.31 9.34
N GLU A 134 -13.88 -9.59 9.03
CA GLU A 134 -15.20 -10.23 9.06
C GLU A 134 -15.76 -10.27 10.49
N ILE A 135 -14.97 -10.71 11.47
CA ILE A 135 -15.36 -10.70 12.88
C ILE A 135 -15.70 -9.28 13.35
N ILE A 136 -14.87 -8.29 13.01
CA ILE A 136 -15.14 -6.89 13.37
C ILE A 136 -16.43 -6.40 12.72
N LYS A 137 -16.72 -6.77 11.46
CA LYS A 137 -17.95 -6.41 10.76
C LYS A 137 -19.17 -7.03 11.44
N ASP A 138 -19.10 -8.30 11.83
CA ASP A 138 -20.19 -8.98 12.54
C ASP A 138 -20.42 -8.36 13.92
N VAL A 139 -19.34 -8.03 14.65
CA VAL A 139 -19.42 -7.33 15.93
C VAL A 139 -20.02 -5.94 15.76
N LEU A 140 -19.66 -5.19 14.71
CA LEU A 140 -20.27 -3.88 14.40
C LEU A 140 -21.76 -4.00 14.06
N GLU A 141 -22.15 -5.00 13.28
CA GLU A 141 -23.56 -5.25 12.97
C GLU A 141 -24.35 -5.61 14.23
N TYR A 142 -23.77 -6.45 15.09
CA TYR A 142 -24.35 -6.78 16.38
C TYR A 142 -24.48 -5.55 17.28
N LEU A 143 -23.44 -4.71 17.38
CA LEU A 143 -23.49 -3.47 18.17
C LEU A 143 -24.55 -2.50 17.65
N LYS A 144 -24.72 -2.42 16.32
CA LYS A 144 -25.77 -1.59 15.73
C LYS A 144 -27.17 -2.10 16.09
N LYS A 145 -27.40 -3.41 16.02
CA LYS A 145 -28.66 -4.03 16.47
C LYS A 145 -28.89 -3.81 17.96
N LEU A 146 -27.83 -3.87 18.77
CA LEU A 146 -27.92 -3.61 20.20
C LEU A 146 -28.30 -2.16 20.50
N ASP A 147 -27.76 -1.20 19.75
CA ASP A 147 -28.11 0.22 19.89
C ASP A 147 -29.57 0.49 19.49
N GLU A 148 -30.06 -0.14 18.42
CA GLU A 148 -31.48 -0.09 18.02
C GLU A 148 -32.41 -0.65 19.12
N ILE A 149 -32.02 -1.77 19.74
CA ILE A 149 -32.74 -2.36 20.88
C ILE A 149 -32.70 -1.43 22.09
N TYR A 150 -31.55 -0.83 22.39
CA TYR A 150 -31.40 0.11 23.50
C TYR A 150 -32.26 1.35 23.31
N GLY A 151 -32.28 1.92 22.10
CA GLY A 151 -33.17 3.04 21.75
C GLY A 151 -34.65 2.68 21.92
N SER A 152 -35.05 1.49 21.48
CA SER A 152 -36.41 0.98 21.67
C SER A 152 -36.76 0.81 23.15
N LEU A 153 -35.86 0.27 23.95
CA LEU A 153 -36.05 0.09 25.39
C LEU A 153 -36.16 1.43 26.13
N ARG A 154 -35.32 2.41 25.78
CA ARG A 154 -35.40 3.77 26.33
C ARG A 154 -36.76 4.41 26.03
N ASN A 155 -37.25 4.25 24.81
CA ASN A 155 -38.58 4.73 24.41
C ASN A 155 -39.70 4.05 25.21
N HIS A 156 -39.61 2.74 25.47
CA HIS A 156 -40.55 2.01 26.33
C HIS A 156 -40.56 2.52 27.77
N SER A 157 -39.38 2.73 28.36
CA SER A 157 -39.25 3.27 29.72
C SER A 157 -39.85 4.68 29.81
N HIS A 158 -39.53 5.53 28.83
CA HIS A 158 -40.04 6.90 28.79
C HIS A 158 -41.56 6.94 28.60
N LEU A 159 -42.11 6.11 27.72
CA LEU A 159 -43.56 5.98 27.51
C LEU A 159 -44.28 5.52 28.78
N THR A 160 -43.74 4.52 29.47
CA THR A 160 -44.33 4.03 30.73
C THR A 160 -44.38 5.13 31.79
N ALA A 161 -43.28 5.89 31.95
CA ALA A 161 -43.23 7.03 32.85
C ALA A 161 -44.24 8.12 32.46
N ALA A 162 -44.32 8.45 31.17
CA ALA A 162 -45.27 9.45 30.64
C ALA A 162 -46.73 9.03 30.87
N LEU A 163 -47.09 7.77 30.62
CA LEU A 163 -48.43 7.23 30.87
C LEU A 163 -48.76 7.25 32.37
N SER A 164 -47.82 6.88 33.24
CA SER A 164 -48.04 6.91 34.69
C SER A 164 -48.27 8.34 35.21
N LEU A 165 -47.53 9.32 34.68
CA LEU A 165 -47.71 10.73 35.01
C LEU A 165 -49.05 11.24 34.45
N GLY A 166 -49.38 10.88 33.21
CA GLY A 166 -50.65 11.21 32.58
C GLY A 166 -51.84 10.71 33.40
N LYS A 167 -51.81 9.44 33.88
CA LYS A 167 -52.86 8.89 34.74
C LYS A 167 -53.00 9.67 36.06
N LYS A 168 -51.88 10.09 36.67
CA LYS A 168 -51.93 10.93 37.89
C LYS A 168 -52.52 12.31 37.61
N LEU A 169 -52.08 12.98 36.55
CA LEU A 169 -52.59 14.30 36.16
C LEU A 169 -54.07 14.24 35.76
N SER A 170 -54.50 13.19 35.07
CA SER A 170 -55.89 12.95 34.67
C SER A 170 -56.79 12.80 35.89
N LYS A 171 -56.37 12.02 36.89
CA LYS A 171 -57.09 11.89 38.17
C LYS A 171 -57.18 13.22 38.92
N SER A 172 -56.09 13.96 39.03
CA SER A 172 -56.10 15.28 39.66
C SER A 172 -56.98 16.28 38.90
N LEU A 173 -56.98 16.24 37.56
CA LEU A 173 -57.88 17.06 36.76
C LEU A 173 -59.35 16.69 37.02
N HIS A 174 -59.67 15.39 37.05
CA HIS A 174 -61.02 14.91 37.33
C HIS A 174 -61.49 15.31 38.74
N GLU A 175 -60.63 15.21 39.75
CA GLU A 175 -60.91 15.68 41.12
C GLU A 175 -61.17 17.19 41.15
N MET A 176 -60.35 17.99 40.46
CA MET A 176 -60.54 19.43 40.34
C MET A 176 -61.82 19.81 39.61
N CYS A 177 -62.28 18.98 38.65
CA CYS A 177 -63.58 19.18 38.01
C CYS A 177 -64.74 19.03 39.00
N GLY A 178 -64.58 18.26 40.07
CA GLY A 178 -65.59 18.06 41.12
C GLY A 178 -65.64 19.16 42.18
N ILE A 179 -64.64 20.04 42.24
CA ILE A 179 -64.54 21.12 43.23
C ILE A 179 -65.12 22.42 42.64
N GLU A 180 -65.85 23.18 43.47
CA GLU A 180 -66.42 24.48 43.10
C GLU A 180 -66.05 25.52 44.18
N PRO A 181 -65.45 26.67 43.83
CA PRO A 181 -65.24 27.22 42.48
C PRO A 181 -64.09 26.55 41.70
N LEU A 182 -64.26 26.43 40.38
CA LEU A 182 -63.27 25.86 39.48
C LEU A 182 -62.10 26.83 39.25
N GLU A 183 -60.87 26.36 39.48
CA GLU A 183 -59.66 27.12 39.15
C GLU A 183 -59.33 26.98 37.66
N GLU A 184 -59.82 27.92 36.86
CA GLU A 184 -59.74 27.90 35.40
C GLU A 184 -58.29 27.80 34.87
N GLU A 185 -57.37 28.53 35.50
CA GLU A 185 -55.98 28.62 35.05
C GLU A 185 -55.20 27.30 35.27
N ILE A 186 -55.44 26.64 36.41
CA ILE A 186 -54.85 25.34 36.72
C ILE A 186 -55.43 24.25 35.81
N CYS A 187 -56.75 24.25 35.62
CA CYS A 187 -57.41 23.29 34.74
C CYS A 187 -56.93 23.44 33.29
N SER A 188 -56.81 24.68 32.79
CA SER A 188 -56.31 24.94 31.43
C SER A 188 -54.85 24.47 31.27
N GLY A 189 -53.98 24.75 32.23
CA GLY A 189 -52.59 24.28 32.21
C GLY A 189 -52.47 22.75 32.29
N LEU A 190 -53.27 22.10 33.15
CA LEU A 190 -53.33 20.63 33.25
C LEU A 190 -53.75 19.99 31.93
N ILE A 191 -54.77 20.55 31.28
CA ILE A 191 -55.28 20.08 29.99
C ILE A 191 -54.20 20.18 28.90
N GLU A 192 -53.47 21.29 28.81
CA GLU A 192 -52.38 21.46 27.84
C GLU A 192 -51.24 20.47 28.06
N GLN A 193 -50.83 20.28 29.32
CA GLN A 193 -49.77 19.33 29.68
C GLN A 193 -50.19 17.87 29.41
N LEU A 194 -51.43 17.51 29.76
CA LEU A 194 -52.01 16.19 29.46
C LEU A 194 -52.07 15.96 27.95
N TYR A 195 -52.51 16.95 27.17
CA TYR A 195 -52.57 16.84 25.72
C TYR A 195 -51.18 16.64 25.09
N SER A 196 -50.17 17.37 25.57
CA SER A 196 -48.77 17.20 25.16
C SER A 196 -48.24 15.79 25.47
N LEU A 197 -48.55 15.26 26.66
CA LEU A 197 -48.20 13.90 27.05
C LEU A 197 -48.90 12.84 26.19
N VAL A 198 -50.19 13.00 25.92
CA VAL A 198 -51.00 12.08 25.10
C VAL A 198 -50.49 12.07 23.66
N THR A 199 -50.26 13.23 23.05
CA THR A 199 -49.73 13.32 21.67
C THR A 199 -48.33 12.74 21.53
N THR A 200 -47.44 13.02 22.49
CA THR A 200 -46.09 12.43 22.52
C THR A 200 -46.14 10.92 22.71
N SER A 201 -46.98 10.43 23.62
CA SER A 201 -47.19 9.00 23.87
C SER A 201 -47.75 8.28 22.64
N ARG A 202 -48.69 8.91 21.92
CA ARG A 202 -49.23 8.39 20.66
C ARG A 202 -48.15 8.25 19.60
N ARG A 203 -47.28 9.25 19.44
CA ARG A 203 -46.17 9.22 18.48
C ARG A 203 -45.19 8.08 18.79
N ILE A 204 -44.86 7.89 20.07
CA ILE A 204 -43.99 6.79 20.51
C ILE A 204 -44.68 5.44 20.28
N LEU A 205 -45.97 5.31 20.59
CA LEU A 205 -46.72 4.08 20.29
C LEU A 205 -46.78 3.77 18.79
N HIS A 206 -46.82 4.80 17.94
CA HIS A 206 -46.82 4.61 16.49
C HIS A 206 -45.50 4.03 15.97
N SER A 207 -44.35 4.30 16.60
CA SER A 207 -43.09 3.65 16.22
C SER A 207 -43.06 2.15 16.55
N PHE A 208 -44.04 1.66 17.31
CA PHE A 208 -44.17 0.26 17.73
C PHE A 208 -45.38 -0.45 17.10
N VAL A 209 -45.92 0.06 15.98
CA VAL A 209 -47.12 -0.52 15.35
C VAL A 209 -46.88 -1.98 14.94
N ASP A 210 -45.71 -2.27 14.38
CA ASP A 210 -45.34 -3.60 13.85
C ASP A 210 -44.86 -4.58 14.94
N SER A 211 -44.65 -4.10 16.17
CA SER A 211 -44.20 -4.94 17.28
C SER A 211 -45.38 -5.69 17.92
N ASN A 212 -45.58 -6.95 17.56
CA ASN A 212 -46.55 -7.87 18.18
C ASN A 212 -46.09 -8.40 19.55
N SER A 213 -45.62 -7.50 20.42
CA SER A 213 -45.20 -7.84 21.78
C SER A 213 -46.37 -7.72 22.75
N PRO A 214 -46.56 -8.67 23.70
CA PRO A 214 -47.57 -8.53 24.75
C PRO A 214 -47.36 -7.25 25.59
N TYR A 215 -46.12 -6.81 25.76
CA TYR A 215 -45.80 -5.56 26.44
C TYR A 215 -46.30 -4.33 25.68
N ALA A 216 -46.18 -4.33 24.35
CA ALA A 216 -46.74 -3.26 23.52
C ALA A 216 -48.28 -3.23 23.61
N HIS A 217 -48.93 -4.39 23.71
CA HIS A 217 -50.38 -4.46 23.98
C HIS A 217 -50.75 -3.86 25.33
N HIS A 218 -50.00 -4.18 26.41
CA HIS A 218 -50.23 -3.56 27.71
C HIS A 218 -50.10 -2.03 27.66
N LEU A 219 -49.07 -1.50 27.01
CA LEU A 219 -48.89 -0.06 26.84
C LEU A 219 -50.00 0.59 26.01
N ARG A 220 -50.49 -0.09 24.96
CA ARG A 220 -51.64 0.39 24.16
C ARG A 220 -52.92 0.44 25.00
N ASN A 221 -53.16 -0.57 25.83
CA ASN A 221 -54.30 -0.57 26.74
C ASN A 221 -54.19 0.55 27.78
N ASP A 222 -53.02 0.71 28.41
CA ASP A 222 -52.77 1.79 29.37
C ASP A 222 -52.96 3.19 28.77
N TYR A 223 -52.53 3.36 27.52
CA TYR A 223 -52.76 4.60 26.76
C TYR A 223 -54.24 4.81 26.45
N GLN A 224 -54.96 3.76 26.07
CA GLN A 224 -56.40 3.85 25.79
C GLN A 224 -57.19 4.20 27.04
N ASP A 225 -56.84 3.62 28.19
CA ASP A 225 -57.43 3.97 29.49
C ASP A 225 -57.20 5.45 29.82
N LEU A 226 -55.96 5.93 29.66
CA LEU A 226 -55.62 7.33 29.87
C LEU A 226 -56.42 8.26 28.93
N LEU A 227 -56.54 7.89 27.66
CA LEU A 227 -57.30 8.65 26.68
C LEU A 227 -58.78 8.74 27.06
N GLN A 228 -59.37 7.64 27.55
CA GLN A 228 -60.76 7.62 28.01
C GLN A 228 -60.96 8.50 29.25
N GLU A 229 -60.09 8.40 30.27
CA GLU A 229 -60.17 9.25 31.47
C GLU A 229 -60.02 10.74 31.11
N PHE A 230 -59.10 11.07 30.20
CA PHE A 230 -58.91 12.42 29.72
C PHE A 230 -60.16 12.93 28.98
N GLN A 231 -60.76 12.11 28.10
CA GLN A 231 -62.00 12.45 27.41
C GLN A 231 -63.17 12.68 28.37
N ILE A 232 -63.29 11.89 29.45
CA ILE A 232 -64.32 12.10 30.47
C ILE A 232 -64.13 13.47 31.13
N SER A 233 -62.90 13.80 31.52
CA SER A 233 -62.59 15.10 32.15
C SER A 233 -62.89 16.27 31.20
N LEU A 234 -62.55 16.15 29.92
CA LEU A 234 -62.88 17.17 28.91
C LEU A 234 -64.39 17.34 28.71
N LYS A 235 -65.17 16.25 28.76
CA LYS A 235 -66.65 16.32 28.67
C LYS A 235 -67.25 17.09 29.84
N ILE A 236 -66.85 16.75 31.07
CA ILE A 236 -67.32 17.44 32.29
C ILE A 236 -66.96 18.93 32.24
N LEU A 237 -65.74 19.25 31.83
CA LEU A 237 -65.29 20.64 31.69
C LEU A 237 -66.06 21.39 30.60
N THR A 238 -66.39 20.72 29.50
CA THR A 238 -67.21 21.31 28.43
C THR A 238 -68.62 21.61 28.93
N GLU A 239 -69.23 20.69 29.68
CA GLU A 239 -70.55 20.90 30.31
C GLU A 239 -70.51 22.10 31.28
N LYS A 240 -69.49 22.18 32.15
CA LYS A 240 -69.30 23.34 33.05
C LYS A 240 -69.07 24.67 32.31
N CYS A 241 -68.33 24.64 31.20
CA CYS A 241 -68.14 25.84 30.37
C CYS A 241 -69.44 26.29 29.68
N LEU A 242 -70.33 25.36 29.35
CA LEU A 242 -71.64 25.67 28.76
C LEU A 242 -72.60 26.28 29.79
N GLU A 243 -72.52 25.85 31.05
CA GLU A 243 -73.30 26.41 32.15
C GLU A 243 -72.92 27.86 32.46
N ASN A 244 -71.62 28.19 32.46
CA ASN A 244 -71.13 29.55 32.71
C ASN A 244 -70.07 30.02 31.69
N PRO A 245 -70.47 30.44 30.47
CA PRO A 245 -69.54 30.78 29.39
C PRO A 245 -68.63 31.98 29.70
N SER A 246 -69.14 32.95 30.47
CA SER A 246 -68.42 34.19 30.79
C SER A 246 -67.34 34.01 31.86
N SER A 247 -67.39 32.96 32.68
CA SER A 247 -66.39 32.67 33.72
C SER A 247 -65.35 31.64 33.28
N CYS A 248 -65.51 31.00 32.11
CA CYS A 248 -64.66 29.92 31.62
C CYS A 248 -64.12 30.18 30.20
N GLN A 249 -63.80 31.44 29.89
CA GLN A 249 -63.37 31.85 28.56
C GLN A 249 -61.98 31.33 28.16
N LYS A 250 -61.03 31.27 29.09
CA LYS A 250 -59.69 30.69 28.84
C LYS A 250 -59.78 29.19 28.64
N LEU A 251 -60.58 28.49 29.46
CA LEU A 251 -60.73 27.05 29.38
C LEU A 251 -61.44 26.62 28.08
N SER A 252 -62.48 27.33 27.67
CA SER A 252 -63.14 27.09 26.38
C SER A 252 -62.22 27.34 25.18
N LEU A 253 -61.38 28.38 25.21
CA LEU A 253 -60.35 28.60 24.18
C LEU A 253 -59.31 27.47 24.13
N THR A 254 -58.85 26.98 25.29
CA THR A 254 -57.91 25.85 25.37
C THR A 254 -58.55 24.56 24.84
N LEU A 255 -59.80 24.27 25.21
CA LEU A 255 -60.55 23.11 24.69
C LEU A 255 -60.68 23.13 23.17
N VAL A 256 -61.04 24.28 22.60
CA VAL A 256 -61.15 24.46 21.14
C VAL A 256 -59.79 24.33 20.45
N SER A 257 -58.71 24.84 21.08
CA SER A 257 -57.36 24.76 20.54
C SER A 257 -56.88 23.32 20.42
N ILE A 258 -57.19 22.49 21.41
CA ILE A 258 -56.83 21.07 21.43
C ILE A 258 -57.59 20.27 20.35
N LEU A 259 -58.85 20.60 20.09
CA LEU A 259 -59.65 19.97 19.03
C LEU A 259 -59.14 20.30 17.62
N LYS A 260 -58.59 21.50 17.41
CA LYS A 260 -58.06 21.96 16.11
C LYS A 260 -56.71 21.34 15.73
N ILE A 261 -55.97 20.79 16.68
CA ILE A 261 -54.63 20.22 16.46
C ILE A 261 -54.69 18.73 16.05
N THR A 262 -55.90 18.16 15.97
CA THR A 262 -56.17 16.83 15.38
C THR A 262 -56.28 16.90 13.86
#